data_AF-A0A1U8IP47-F1
#
_entry.id   AF-A0A1U8IP47-F1
#
_cell.length_a   1.000
_cell.length_b   1.000
_cell.length_c   1.000
_cell.angle_alpha   90.00
_cell.angle_beta   90.00
_cell.angle_gamma   90.00
#
_symmetry.space_group_name_H-M   'P 1'
#
loop_
_entity.id
_entity.type
_entity.pdbx_description
1 polymer ?
#
loop_
_entity_poly.entity_id
_entity_poly.type
_entity_poly.pdbx_seq_one_letter_code
_entity_poly.pdbx_strand_id
1 'polypeptide(L)'
;MIAGMDLNASPVPEDDEEIYERHIEHYSAQEEHVESAVEISRREREERRKRLRRDRSDDRPVHVSQPPVYDHFYQNRNPRSYDKSRIPPGWLDCPSVGQEIGCIIPSKVPLGESYNDCVPPGKRYSFKQVIHQQRVLGRKLGLVIDLTNTSRYYQTTDLKREGIKHVKIQCKGRDSVPENVAVNTFVYEVSQFLLRQKSKKYILVHCTHGHNRTGDMIIHYLMRSQSMSVTQAIKIFNEARPPGIYKPDYIDALYAFYHERRPEMVICPSTPEWKRSSDLDLNGDAVADDDDDDGGGGPAALPENHETDAVLTNDDILGDEIPRDQLESMRSFCYQTLKLNLGVRGHAQFPGSHPVSLNRDNLQLLRQRYYYATWKADGTRYMMLITVDGCYLIDRSFNFRRVQMRFPARHPNEGIGERTHHFTLLDGEMVIDTLPDSQKQERRYLIYDMMAINTVSIVERPFYERWKMLEKEVIEPRNYERQNIYQSRNPYYRYDLEPFRVRRKDFWLLSTVNKVLKEFIPRLSHEADGLVFRVIGEDYWIMNLKSFSLFYFTNSLVM
;
A
#
# COMPACT_ATOMS: atom_id res chain seq x y z
N MET A 1 -53.81 51.99 51.12
CA MET A 1 -53.45 50.59 50.83
C MET A 1 -52.79 50.56 49.47
N ILE A 2 -51.46 50.74 49.49
CA ILE A 2 -50.45 49.74 49.10
C ILE A 2 -50.43 49.55 47.58
N ALA A 3 -49.55 50.33 46.96
CA ALA A 3 -48.99 50.07 45.64
C ALA A 3 -47.82 49.11 45.81
N GLY A 4 -47.81 48.03 45.02
CA GLY A 4 -46.70 47.08 44.94
C GLY A 4 -45.51 47.73 44.24
N MET A 5 -44.33 47.54 44.83
CA MET A 5 -43.05 47.98 44.28
C MET A 5 -42.13 46.79 44.00
N ASP A 6 -41.22 47.12 43.10
CA ASP A 6 -40.53 46.30 42.12
C ASP A 6 -39.15 45.82 42.61
N LEU A 7 -38.62 44.92 41.79
CA LEU A 7 -37.32 44.28 41.71
C LEU A 7 -36.10 45.22 41.87
N ASN A 8 -35.00 44.62 42.36
CA ASN A 8 -33.61 45.08 42.44
C ASN A 8 -33.11 45.67 43.78
N ALA A 9 -32.56 44.82 44.66
CA ALA A 9 -31.34 45.08 45.44
C ALA A 9 -30.96 43.87 46.32
N SER A 10 -29.71 43.41 46.24
CA SER A 10 -29.12 42.39 47.12
C SER A 10 -28.90 42.92 48.56
N PRO A 11 -28.96 42.06 49.59
CA PRO A 11 -28.20 42.27 50.83
C PRO A 11 -26.86 41.52 50.78
N VAL A 12 -25.80 42.22 51.19
CA VAL A 12 -24.43 41.71 51.44
C VAL A 12 -24.35 41.17 52.90
N PRO A 13 -23.26 40.49 53.33
CA PRO A 13 -23.30 39.25 54.09
C PRO A 13 -23.38 39.47 55.60
N GLU A 14 -23.97 38.53 56.33
CA GLU A 14 -23.64 38.39 57.76
C GLU A 14 -22.51 37.36 57.86
N ASP A 15 -21.33 37.88 58.22
CA ASP A 15 -20.18 37.11 58.68
C ASP A 15 -20.54 36.45 60.01
N ASP A 16 -20.69 35.13 60.01
CA ASP A 16 -20.47 34.33 61.21
C ASP A 16 -19.57 33.15 60.82
N GLU A 17 -18.29 33.32 61.16
CA GLU A 17 -17.27 32.27 61.13
C GLU A 17 -17.60 31.20 62.19
N GLU A 18 -18.00 30.01 61.76
CA GLU A 18 -17.74 28.79 62.55
C GLU A 18 -17.07 27.72 61.67
N ILE A 19 -15.78 27.57 61.93
CA ILE A 19 -14.91 26.52 61.41
C ILE A 19 -15.34 25.19 62.03
N TYR A 20 -15.89 24.29 61.20
CA TYR A 20 -15.87 22.85 61.47
C TYR A 20 -15.43 22.10 60.22
N GLU A 21 -14.23 21.52 60.31
CA GLU A 21 -13.64 20.61 59.33
C GLU A 21 -14.63 19.47 58.98
N ARG A 22 -15.11 19.45 57.73
CA ARG A 22 -15.64 18.23 57.10
C ARG A 22 -14.72 17.84 55.96
N HIS A 23 -14.11 16.66 56.12
CA HIS A 23 -13.47 15.89 55.07
C HIS A 23 -14.25 15.98 53.75
N ILE A 24 -13.72 16.74 52.79
CA ILE A 24 -14.11 16.63 51.39
C ILE A 24 -13.30 15.46 50.83
N GLU A 25 -13.94 14.30 50.75
CA GLU A 25 -13.51 13.28 49.80
C GLU A 25 -13.52 13.93 48.42
N HIS A 26 -12.33 14.17 47.88
CA HIS A 26 -12.16 14.41 46.45
C HIS A 26 -12.66 13.16 45.72
N TYR A 27 -13.94 13.16 45.33
CA TYR A 27 -14.39 12.36 44.20
C TYR A 27 -13.71 12.94 42.97
N SER A 28 -12.49 12.46 42.70
CA SER A 28 -11.90 12.54 41.38
C SER A 28 -12.88 11.87 40.43
N ALA A 29 -13.51 12.67 39.55
CA ALA A 29 -14.25 12.14 38.42
C ALA A 29 -13.32 11.13 37.71
N GLN A 30 -13.77 9.89 37.56
CA GLN A 30 -13.07 8.90 36.75
C GLN A 30 -12.87 9.53 35.36
N GLU A 31 -11.63 9.83 34.98
CA GLU A 31 -11.30 10.08 33.59
C GLU A 31 -11.74 8.82 32.82
N GLU A 32 -12.78 8.94 32.01
CA GLU A 32 -13.26 7.85 31.17
C GLU A 32 -12.14 7.47 30.19
N HIS A 33 -11.47 6.35 30.44
CA HIS A 33 -10.41 5.84 29.59
C HIS A 33 -10.97 5.51 28.19
N VAL A 34 -10.68 6.36 27.21
CA VAL A 34 -11.08 6.17 25.82
C VAL A 34 -10.07 5.26 25.11
N GLU A 35 -10.47 4.02 24.81
CA GLU A 35 -9.61 3.01 24.14
C GLU A 35 -9.21 3.47 22.71
N SER A 36 -7.95 3.28 22.33
CA SER A 36 -7.44 3.65 20.99
C SER A 36 -7.73 2.58 19.94
N ALA A 37 -7.73 2.94 18.64
CA ALA A 37 -7.93 2.00 17.54
C ALA A 37 -6.94 0.81 17.59
N VAL A 38 -5.71 1.09 17.97
CA VAL A 38 -4.62 0.10 18.10
C VAL A 38 -4.88 -0.85 19.27
N GLU A 39 -5.33 -0.32 20.41
CA GLU A 39 -5.71 -1.13 21.59
C GLU A 39 -6.88 -2.07 21.26
N ILE A 40 -7.92 -1.57 20.59
CA ILE A 40 -9.06 -2.40 20.15
C ILE A 40 -8.56 -3.50 19.21
N SER A 41 -7.64 -3.19 18.29
CA SER A 41 -7.05 -4.19 17.37
C SER A 41 -6.31 -5.29 18.13
N ARG A 42 -5.56 -4.92 19.16
CA ARG A 42 -4.80 -5.85 19.98
C ARG A 42 -5.73 -6.75 20.78
N ARG A 43 -6.81 -6.19 21.36
CA ARG A 43 -7.83 -6.95 22.09
C ARG A 43 -8.53 -7.97 21.20
N GLU A 44 -9.01 -7.56 20.03
CA GLU A 44 -9.65 -8.47 19.06
C GLU A 44 -8.70 -9.61 18.64
N ARG A 45 -7.42 -9.29 18.40
CA ARG A 45 -6.39 -10.30 18.09
C ARG A 45 -6.16 -11.29 19.22
N GLU A 46 -6.13 -10.81 20.47
CA GLU A 46 -6.00 -11.66 21.65
C GLU A 46 -7.25 -12.54 21.86
N GLU A 47 -8.46 -12.01 21.66
CA GLU A 47 -9.71 -12.77 21.71
C GLU A 47 -9.74 -13.88 20.66
N ARG A 48 -9.34 -13.59 19.41
CA ARG A 48 -9.23 -14.58 18.33
C ARG A 48 -8.22 -15.68 18.68
N ARG A 49 -7.04 -15.32 19.18
CA ARG A 49 -6.04 -16.29 19.65
C ARG A 49 -6.57 -17.18 20.79
N LYS A 50 -7.38 -16.63 21.70
CA LYS A 50 -8.03 -17.40 22.77
C LYS A 50 -9.12 -18.33 22.25
N ARG A 51 -9.85 -17.98 21.18
CA ARG A 51 -10.83 -18.88 20.53
C ARG A 51 -10.14 -20.05 19.85
N LEU A 52 -9.13 -19.78 19.02
CA LEU A 52 -8.33 -20.82 18.35
C LEU A 52 -7.67 -21.81 19.33
N ARG A 53 -7.29 -21.35 20.54
CA ARG A 53 -6.77 -22.23 21.60
C ARG A 53 -7.85 -23.12 22.22
N ARG A 54 -9.09 -22.65 22.31
CA ARG A 54 -10.23 -23.43 22.84
C ARG A 54 -10.70 -24.48 21.84
N ASP A 55 -10.66 -24.19 20.54
CA ASP A 55 -11.09 -25.17 19.52
C ASP A 55 -10.04 -26.27 19.26
N ARG A 56 -8.77 -26.02 19.61
CA ARG A 56 -7.67 -27.00 19.49
C ARG A 56 -7.53 -27.95 20.69
N SER A 57 -8.33 -27.83 21.74
CA SER A 57 -8.11 -28.60 22.98
C SER A 57 -8.57 -30.06 22.97
N ASP A 58 -9.11 -30.57 21.86
CA ASP A 58 -9.61 -31.96 21.76
C ASP A 58 -8.68 -32.98 21.08
N ASP A 59 -7.40 -32.66 20.80
CA ASP A 59 -6.41 -33.68 20.40
C ASP A 59 -5.01 -33.41 21.01
N ARG A 60 -4.65 -34.26 21.99
CA ARG A 60 -3.34 -34.74 22.53
C ARG A 60 -2.08 -33.82 22.58
N PRO A 61 -1.14 -34.11 23.50
CA PRO A 61 -0.27 -33.09 24.10
C PRO A 61 0.82 -32.57 23.16
N VAL A 62 0.97 -31.24 23.16
CA VAL A 62 2.01 -30.53 22.43
C VAL A 62 3.36 -30.72 23.10
N HIS A 63 4.28 -31.37 22.38
CA HIS A 63 5.70 -31.41 22.71
C HIS A 63 6.25 -29.98 22.74
N VAL A 64 6.75 -29.54 23.89
CA VAL A 64 7.44 -28.25 24.03
C VAL A 64 8.78 -28.36 23.31
N SER A 65 8.85 -27.87 22.07
CA SER A 65 10.10 -27.62 21.38
C SER A 65 10.73 -26.33 21.93
N GLN A 66 11.87 -26.49 22.60
CA GLN A 66 12.70 -25.39 23.09
C GLN A 66 13.13 -24.44 21.97
N PRO A 67 13.39 -23.15 22.27
CA PRO A 67 13.95 -22.22 21.29
C PRO A 67 15.35 -22.69 20.88
N PRO A 68 15.73 -22.56 19.60
CA PRO A 68 17.11 -22.79 19.20
C PRO A 68 17.98 -21.68 19.82
N VAL A 69 18.87 -22.08 20.72
CA VAL A 69 20.00 -21.27 21.18
C VAL A 69 20.90 -21.08 19.97
N TYR A 70 20.83 -19.90 19.35
CA TYR A 70 21.81 -19.51 18.33
C TYR A 70 23.12 -19.18 19.02
N ASP A 71 24.05 -20.12 18.94
CA ASP A 71 25.43 -19.97 19.38
C ASP A 71 26.13 -18.94 18.46
N HIS A 72 26.50 -17.79 19.01
CA HIS A 72 27.22 -16.72 18.30
C HIS A 72 28.71 -17.08 18.18
N PHE A 73 29.04 -17.95 17.22
CA PHE A 73 30.42 -18.04 16.72
C PHE A 73 30.65 -16.94 15.68
N TYR A 74 31.20 -15.82 16.14
CA TYR A 74 31.85 -14.83 15.29
C TYR A 74 33.06 -15.48 14.60
N GLN A 75 32.90 -15.93 13.35
CA GLN A 75 34.02 -16.12 12.45
C GLN A 75 34.46 -14.74 11.94
N ASN A 76 35.51 -14.21 12.55
CA ASN A 76 36.32 -13.11 12.01
C ASN A 76 36.80 -13.48 10.59
N ARG A 77 36.12 -12.97 9.56
CA ARG A 77 36.61 -12.97 8.19
C ARG A 77 37.18 -11.60 7.88
N ASN A 78 38.49 -11.55 7.71
CA ASN A 78 39.25 -10.38 7.27
C ASN A 78 38.61 -9.78 6.01
N PRO A 79 38.39 -8.45 5.94
CA PRO A 79 37.91 -7.80 4.72
C PRO A 79 39.03 -7.84 3.67
N ARG A 80 38.81 -8.58 2.58
CA ARG A 80 39.64 -8.48 1.38
C ARG A 80 39.44 -7.09 0.76
N SER A 81 40.53 -6.44 0.37
CA SER A 81 40.53 -5.09 -0.18
C SER A 81 39.83 -5.05 -1.55
N TYR A 82 38.69 -4.37 -1.63
CA TYR A 82 38.03 -4.07 -2.90
C TYR A 82 38.87 -3.07 -3.70
N ASP A 83 39.16 -3.40 -4.96
CA ASP A 83 39.90 -2.54 -5.87
C ASP A 83 39.01 -1.39 -6.34
N LYS A 84 39.29 -0.18 -5.84
CA LYS A 84 38.43 1.01 -6.00
C LYS A 84 38.35 1.55 -7.43
N SER A 85 39.14 1.03 -8.37
CA SER A 85 39.29 1.57 -9.73
C SER A 85 38.79 0.65 -10.86
N ARG A 86 38.27 -0.56 -10.56
CA ARG A 86 37.82 -1.48 -11.61
C ARG A 86 36.54 -0.99 -12.30
N ILE A 87 36.58 -0.85 -13.62
CA ILE A 87 35.41 -0.51 -14.44
C ILE A 87 34.42 -1.69 -14.43
N PRO A 88 33.09 -1.46 -14.38
CA PRO A 88 32.11 -2.54 -14.45
C PRO A 88 32.24 -3.33 -15.78
N PRO A 89 32.15 -4.66 -15.75
CA PRO A 89 32.16 -5.48 -16.97
C PRO A 89 31.12 -5.02 -17.99
N GLY A 90 31.49 -5.00 -19.27
CA GLY A 90 30.62 -4.55 -20.37
C GLY A 90 30.28 -3.06 -20.39
N TRP A 91 30.79 -2.24 -19.45
CA TRP A 91 30.46 -0.82 -19.39
C TRP A 91 31.02 0.00 -20.56
N LEU A 92 32.23 -0.34 -21.05
CA LEU A 92 32.91 0.42 -22.10
C LEU A 92 32.13 0.42 -23.42
N ASP A 93 31.57 -0.72 -23.80
CA ASP A 93 30.87 -0.90 -25.07
C ASP A 93 29.35 -0.76 -24.94
N CYS A 94 28.83 -0.71 -23.71
CA CYS A 94 27.44 -0.34 -23.45
C CYS A 94 27.15 1.09 -23.94
N PRO A 95 26.10 1.31 -24.77
CA PRO A 95 25.71 2.64 -25.22
C PRO A 95 25.44 3.58 -24.04
N SER A 96 25.86 4.85 -24.11
CA SER A 96 25.85 5.71 -22.90
C SER A 96 24.45 6.14 -22.43
N VAL A 97 23.56 6.50 -23.36
CA VAL A 97 22.24 7.07 -23.05
C VAL A 97 21.19 6.62 -24.06
N GLY A 98 19.94 6.50 -23.65
CA GLY A 98 18.79 6.29 -24.54
C GLY A 98 18.09 7.60 -24.91
N GLN A 99 17.02 7.49 -25.69
CA GLN A 99 16.08 8.58 -25.92
C GLN A 99 15.21 8.84 -24.68
N GLU A 100 14.68 10.04 -24.59
CA GLU A 100 13.76 10.42 -23.51
C GLU A 100 12.41 9.73 -23.66
N ILE A 101 11.89 9.26 -22.54
CA ILE A 101 10.52 8.78 -22.38
C ILE A 101 9.79 9.85 -21.58
N GLY A 102 9.08 10.74 -22.28
CA GLY A 102 8.51 11.94 -21.68
C GLY A 102 9.59 12.89 -21.16
N CYS A 103 9.83 12.88 -19.85
CA CYS A 103 10.91 13.66 -19.19
C CYS A 103 11.99 12.77 -18.55
N ILE A 104 11.95 11.46 -18.77
CA ILE A 104 12.88 10.49 -18.17
C ILE A 104 13.90 10.06 -19.23
N ILE A 105 15.18 10.08 -18.88
CA ILE A 105 16.29 9.70 -19.76
C ILE A 105 16.98 8.47 -19.15
N PRO A 106 16.84 7.28 -19.76
CA PRO A 106 17.57 6.09 -19.33
C PRO A 106 19.04 6.20 -19.73
N SER A 107 19.94 5.84 -18.82
CA SER A 107 21.38 6.01 -18.99
C SER A 107 22.16 4.91 -18.28
N LYS A 108 23.37 4.57 -18.78
CA LYS A 108 24.35 3.80 -18.00
C LYS A 108 24.97 4.67 -16.91
N VAL A 109 25.60 4.08 -15.91
CA VAL A 109 26.23 4.86 -14.84
C VAL A 109 27.35 5.77 -15.40
N PRO A 110 27.37 7.07 -15.10
CA PRO A 110 28.52 7.90 -15.37
C PRO A 110 29.69 7.56 -14.45
N LEU A 111 30.91 7.48 -14.98
CA LEU A 111 32.12 7.26 -14.18
C LEU A 111 32.83 8.58 -13.91
N GLY A 112 33.19 8.80 -12.64
CA GLY A 112 33.93 9.96 -12.18
C GLY A 112 35.38 9.97 -12.67
N GLU A 113 36.06 11.09 -12.44
CA GLU A 113 37.43 11.32 -12.92
C GLU A 113 38.45 10.32 -12.38
N SER A 114 38.15 9.65 -11.25
CA SER A 114 38.97 8.57 -10.69
C SER A 114 39.12 7.35 -11.60
N TYR A 115 38.29 7.21 -12.64
CA TYR A 115 38.36 6.13 -13.62
C TYR A 115 39.03 6.57 -14.95
N ASN A 116 39.50 7.81 -15.06
CA ASN A 116 40.03 8.36 -16.32
C ASN A 116 41.25 7.63 -16.87
N ASP A 117 42.05 6.99 -16.01
CA ASP A 117 43.23 6.21 -16.39
C ASP A 117 42.85 4.80 -16.88
N CYS A 118 41.69 4.30 -16.47
CA CYS A 118 41.15 3.01 -16.89
C CYS A 118 40.24 3.13 -18.12
N VAL A 119 39.71 4.33 -18.42
CA VAL A 119 38.78 4.57 -19.54
C VAL A 119 39.51 5.27 -20.69
N PRO A 120 39.59 4.63 -21.88
CA PRO A 120 40.24 5.24 -23.05
C PRO A 120 39.68 6.64 -23.39
N PRO A 121 40.52 7.57 -23.86
CA PRO A 121 40.06 8.84 -24.42
C PRO A 121 38.98 8.62 -25.49
N GLY A 122 37.91 9.40 -25.45
CA GLY A 122 36.75 9.25 -26.34
C GLY A 122 35.63 8.32 -25.82
N LYS A 123 35.94 7.38 -24.92
CA LYS A 123 34.91 6.54 -24.24
C LYS A 123 34.52 7.03 -22.85
N ARG A 124 35.12 8.14 -22.38
CA ARG A 124 34.80 8.77 -21.09
C ARG A 124 33.33 9.20 -21.05
N TYR A 125 32.67 8.93 -19.93
CA TYR A 125 31.27 9.30 -19.69
C TYR A 125 31.08 9.73 -18.23
N SER A 126 31.49 10.96 -17.92
CA SER A 126 31.32 11.59 -16.61
C SER A 126 30.08 12.49 -16.56
N PHE A 127 29.64 12.89 -15.37
CA PHE A 127 28.49 13.81 -15.25
C PHE A 127 28.71 15.16 -15.95
N LYS A 128 29.95 15.65 -16.01
CA LYS A 128 30.28 16.85 -16.81
C LYS A 128 29.91 16.64 -18.29
N GLN A 129 30.25 15.47 -18.84
CA GLN A 129 29.91 15.12 -20.23
C GLN A 129 28.42 14.87 -20.40
N VAL A 130 27.77 14.15 -19.47
CA VAL A 130 26.33 13.89 -19.50
C VAL A 130 25.53 15.19 -19.53
N ILE A 131 25.84 16.13 -18.61
CA ILE A 131 25.14 17.41 -18.51
C ILE A 131 25.35 18.23 -19.78
N HIS A 132 26.58 18.28 -20.30
CA HIS A 132 26.87 18.98 -21.54
C HIS A 132 26.10 18.38 -22.73
N GLN A 133 26.13 17.06 -22.91
CA GLN A 133 25.42 16.36 -23.98
C GLN A 133 23.91 16.63 -23.92
N GLN A 134 23.29 16.55 -22.73
CA GLN A 134 21.87 16.83 -22.60
C GLN A 134 21.53 18.30 -22.86
N ARG A 135 22.39 19.25 -22.46
CA ARG A 135 22.22 20.68 -22.79
C ARG A 135 22.26 20.94 -24.29
N VAL A 136 23.17 20.29 -25.02
CA VAL A 136 23.25 20.39 -26.49
C VAL A 136 21.95 19.92 -27.15
N LEU A 137 21.29 18.92 -26.58
CA LEU A 137 19.97 18.44 -27.02
C LEU A 137 18.80 19.32 -26.52
N GLY A 138 19.07 20.47 -25.91
CA GLY A 138 18.04 21.35 -25.34
C GLY A 138 17.40 20.81 -24.05
N ARG A 139 18.01 19.82 -23.39
CA ARG A 139 17.48 19.14 -22.21
C ARG A 139 18.23 19.59 -20.95
N LYS A 140 17.52 20.28 -20.04
CA LYS A 140 18.07 20.65 -18.73
C LYS A 140 17.75 19.56 -17.70
N LEU A 141 18.77 18.89 -17.18
CA LEU A 141 18.59 17.95 -16.07
C LEU A 141 18.20 18.68 -14.78
N GLY A 142 17.31 18.07 -13.99
CA GLY A 142 16.96 18.57 -12.66
C GLY A 142 16.91 17.49 -11.58
N LEU A 143 16.88 16.22 -11.96
CA LEU A 143 16.94 15.07 -11.06
C LEU A 143 17.80 13.96 -11.67
N VAL A 144 18.60 13.31 -10.83
CA VAL A 144 19.28 12.05 -11.13
C VAL A 144 18.80 11.01 -10.14
N ILE A 145 18.31 9.88 -10.64
CA ILE A 145 17.95 8.72 -9.83
C ILE A 145 18.98 7.61 -10.08
N ASP A 146 19.72 7.26 -9.04
CA ASP A 146 20.77 6.26 -9.03
C ASP A 146 20.27 4.95 -8.40
N LEU A 147 20.17 3.91 -9.23
CA LEU A 147 19.67 2.58 -8.87
C LEU A 147 20.80 1.59 -8.51
N THR A 148 22.05 2.04 -8.46
CA THR A 148 23.19 1.17 -8.16
C THR A 148 23.27 0.86 -6.67
N ASN A 149 23.77 -0.34 -6.32
CA ASN A 149 24.02 -0.74 -4.93
C ASN A 149 25.41 -0.30 -4.41
N THR A 150 26.01 0.74 -5.01
CA THR A 150 27.35 1.20 -4.63
C THR A 150 27.47 2.71 -4.82
N SER A 151 28.41 3.34 -4.10
CA SER A 151 28.70 4.77 -4.22
C SER A 151 30.09 5.01 -4.84
N ARG A 152 30.72 3.98 -5.41
CA ARG A 152 32.12 4.07 -5.91
C ARG A 152 32.28 4.73 -7.28
N TYR A 153 31.19 4.88 -8.04
CA TYR A 153 31.29 5.27 -9.45
C TYR A 153 31.54 6.77 -9.66
N TYR A 154 30.96 7.63 -8.83
CA TYR A 154 31.08 9.07 -8.99
C TYR A 154 30.76 9.79 -7.69
N GLN A 155 31.17 11.07 -7.60
CA GLN A 155 30.75 11.97 -6.52
C GLN A 155 29.57 12.83 -6.97
N THR A 156 28.67 13.17 -6.05
CA THR A 156 27.48 13.99 -6.35
C THR A 156 27.76 15.50 -6.35
N THR A 157 29.00 15.92 -6.14
CA THR A 157 29.41 17.34 -6.03
C THR A 157 29.12 18.11 -7.32
N ASP A 158 29.42 17.51 -8.47
CA ASP A 158 29.15 18.08 -9.79
C ASP A 158 27.65 18.30 -10.03
N LEU A 159 26.80 17.36 -9.58
CA LEU A 159 25.34 17.48 -9.67
C LEU A 159 24.81 18.61 -8.80
N LYS A 160 25.30 18.70 -7.55
CA LYS A 160 24.89 19.75 -6.61
C LYS A 160 25.24 21.15 -7.13
N ARG A 161 26.45 21.32 -7.70
CA ARG A 161 26.89 22.59 -8.29
C ARG A 161 26.00 23.05 -9.45
N GLU A 162 25.44 22.10 -10.18
CA GLU A 162 24.53 22.35 -11.31
C GLU A 162 23.04 22.45 -10.89
N GLY A 163 22.75 22.40 -9.59
CA GLY A 163 21.40 22.48 -9.05
C GLY A 163 20.52 21.27 -9.40
N ILE A 164 21.14 20.10 -9.59
CA ILE A 164 20.48 18.83 -9.92
C ILE A 164 20.30 18.03 -8.63
N LYS A 165 19.06 17.66 -8.31
CA LYS A 165 18.76 16.77 -7.17
C LYS A 165 19.32 15.38 -7.48
N HIS A 166 19.97 14.74 -6.51
CA HIS A 166 20.38 13.33 -6.60
C HIS A 166 19.58 12.52 -5.59
N VAL A 167 19.02 11.39 -6.04
CA VAL A 167 18.29 10.43 -5.22
C VAL A 167 18.89 9.06 -5.48
N LYS A 168 19.31 8.36 -4.42
CA LYS A 168 19.83 6.99 -4.52
C LYS A 168 18.77 6.02 -4.02
N ILE A 169 18.37 5.08 -4.86
CA ILE A 169 17.46 3.98 -4.54
C ILE A 169 18.25 2.68 -4.69
N GLN A 170 18.82 2.21 -3.59
CA GLN A 170 19.65 1.01 -3.60
C GLN A 170 18.80 -0.22 -3.90
N CYS A 171 18.96 -0.78 -5.10
CA CYS A 171 18.37 -2.07 -5.46
C CYS A 171 19.37 -3.17 -5.09
N LYS A 172 18.97 -4.15 -4.26
CA LYS A 172 19.81 -5.28 -3.84
C LYS A 172 20.41 -6.02 -5.04
N GLY A 173 21.61 -6.60 -4.89
CA GLY A 173 22.30 -7.40 -5.92
C GLY A 173 21.66 -8.78 -6.19
N ARG A 174 22.21 -9.51 -7.18
CA ARG A 174 21.84 -10.88 -7.65
C ARG A 174 20.55 -11.05 -8.43
N ASP A 175 20.57 -10.78 -9.74
CA ASP A 175 19.57 -11.28 -10.71
C ASP A 175 18.10 -11.22 -10.30
N SER A 176 17.76 -10.29 -9.42
CA SER A 176 16.42 -10.12 -8.91
C SER A 176 15.87 -8.81 -9.41
N VAL A 177 14.57 -8.78 -9.64
CA VAL A 177 13.84 -7.54 -9.87
C VAL A 177 13.90 -6.64 -8.63
N PRO A 178 13.80 -5.30 -8.80
CA PRO A 178 13.70 -4.39 -7.68
C PRO A 178 12.54 -4.72 -6.74
N GLU A 179 12.76 -4.57 -5.43
CA GLU A 179 11.70 -4.75 -4.44
C GLU A 179 10.60 -3.70 -4.62
N ASN A 180 9.34 -4.06 -4.33
CA ASN A 180 8.19 -3.17 -4.49
C ASN A 180 8.34 -1.84 -3.73
N VAL A 181 9.02 -1.83 -2.59
CA VAL A 181 9.30 -0.61 -1.80
C VAL A 181 10.22 0.35 -2.58
N ALA A 182 11.23 -0.18 -3.27
CA ALA A 182 12.11 0.60 -4.14
C ALA A 182 11.33 1.15 -5.34
N VAL A 183 10.45 0.35 -5.94
CA VAL A 183 9.55 0.78 -7.02
C VAL A 183 8.62 1.90 -6.56
N ASN A 184 7.99 1.75 -5.39
CA ASN A 184 7.10 2.78 -4.82
C ASN A 184 7.86 4.10 -4.58
N THR A 185 9.09 4.01 -4.09
CA THR A 185 9.98 5.18 -3.92
C THR A 185 10.30 5.85 -5.25
N PHE A 186 10.67 5.06 -6.26
CA PHE A 186 10.97 5.57 -7.60
C PHE A 186 9.77 6.30 -8.21
N VAL A 187 8.61 5.66 -8.24
CA VAL A 187 7.39 6.25 -8.82
C VAL A 187 6.98 7.53 -8.09
N TYR A 188 7.08 7.54 -6.76
CA TYR A 188 6.80 8.74 -5.97
C TYR A 188 7.76 9.89 -6.30
N GLU A 189 9.06 9.65 -6.31
CA GLU A 189 10.08 10.67 -6.59
C GLU A 189 9.95 11.26 -7.99
N VAL A 190 9.72 10.42 -9.00
CA VAL A 190 9.46 10.86 -10.38
C VAL A 190 8.19 11.72 -10.43
N SER A 191 7.08 11.23 -9.86
CA SER A 191 5.80 11.93 -9.88
C SER A 191 5.88 13.28 -9.17
N GLN A 192 6.47 13.33 -7.96
CA GLN A 192 6.64 14.57 -7.21
C GLN A 192 7.55 15.57 -7.92
N PHE A 193 8.64 15.09 -8.53
CA PHE A 193 9.53 15.96 -9.27
C PHE A 193 8.80 16.59 -10.45
N LEU A 194 8.06 15.81 -11.24
CA LEU A 194 7.30 16.29 -12.40
C LEU A 194 6.16 17.25 -12.00
N LEU A 195 5.39 16.92 -10.96
CA LEU A 195 4.30 17.76 -10.45
C LEU A 195 4.77 19.12 -9.94
N ARG A 196 5.97 19.21 -9.35
CA ARG A 196 6.52 20.44 -8.77
C ARG A 196 7.32 21.28 -9.76
N GLN A 197 7.47 20.85 -11.01
CA GLN A 197 8.27 21.60 -11.98
C GLN A 197 7.60 22.93 -12.36
N LYS A 198 8.35 24.02 -12.22
CA LYS A 198 7.96 25.34 -12.79
C LYS A 198 8.34 25.49 -14.26
N SER A 199 9.33 24.73 -14.70
CA SER A 199 9.81 24.69 -16.08
C SER A 199 10.29 23.28 -16.42
N LYS A 200 10.16 22.88 -17.69
CA LYS A 200 10.47 21.53 -18.17
C LYS A 200 11.94 21.17 -17.86
N LYS A 201 12.13 20.21 -16.96
CA LYS A 201 13.42 19.60 -16.62
C LYS A 201 13.33 18.09 -16.75
N TYR A 202 14.47 17.48 -17.03
CA TYR A 202 14.56 16.04 -17.26
C TYR A 202 15.14 15.31 -16.05
N ILE A 203 14.77 14.04 -15.94
CA ILE A 203 15.23 13.08 -14.94
C ILE A 203 16.17 12.12 -15.64
N LEU A 204 17.41 12.00 -15.16
CA LEU A 204 18.30 10.94 -15.63
C LEU A 204 18.21 9.75 -14.68
N VAL A 205 17.87 8.58 -15.21
CA VAL A 205 17.74 7.34 -14.43
C VAL A 205 18.81 6.37 -14.89
N HIS A 206 19.60 5.85 -13.95
CA HIS A 206 20.64 4.88 -14.28
C HIS A 206 20.73 3.76 -13.25
N CYS A 207 21.02 2.56 -13.73
CA CYS A 207 21.68 1.52 -12.95
C CYS A 207 23.15 1.42 -13.41
N THR A 208 23.79 0.26 -13.38
CA THR A 208 25.14 0.09 -13.94
C THR A 208 25.14 0.29 -15.46
N HIS A 209 24.28 -0.43 -16.20
CA HIS A 209 24.22 -0.38 -17.67
C HIS A 209 23.00 0.35 -18.24
N GLY A 210 22.01 0.67 -17.42
CA GLY A 210 20.83 1.43 -17.85
C GLY A 210 19.80 0.65 -18.68
N HIS A 211 19.63 -0.65 -18.42
CA HIS A 211 18.73 -1.54 -19.17
C HIS A 211 17.71 -2.22 -18.26
N ASN A 212 18.04 -3.32 -17.56
CA ASN A 212 17.05 -4.11 -16.80
C ASN A 212 16.38 -3.34 -15.65
N ARG A 213 17.12 -3.02 -14.57
CA ARG A 213 16.58 -2.23 -13.42
C ARG A 213 16.04 -0.86 -13.82
N THR A 214 16.70 -0.20 -14.76
CA THR A 214 16.26 1.11 -15.27
C THR A 214 14.94 0.99 -16.02
N GLY A 215 14.81 0.01 -16.90
CA GLY A 215 13.60 -0.27 -17.65
C GLY A 215 12.46 -0.67 -16.75
N ASP A 216 12.70 -1.55 -15.80
CA ASP A 216 11.72 -2.01 -14.81
C ASP A 216 11.08 -0.86 -14.03
N MET A 217 11.92 -0.01 -13.44
CA MET A 217 11.48 1.18 -12.72
C MET A 217 10.68 2.14 -13.60
N ILE A 218 11.15 2.39 -14.83
CA ILE A 218 10.48 3.28 -15.78
C ILE A 218 9.13 2.69 -16.22
N ILE A 219 9.05 1.40 -16.51
CA ILE A 219 7.81 0.71 -16.89
C ILE A 219 6.80 0.78 -15.74
N HIS A 220 7.23 0.53 -14.50
CA HIS A 220 6.36 0.68 -13.34
C HIS A 220 5.80 2.10 -13.20
N TYR A 221 6.61 3.13 -13.47
CA TYR A 221 6.14 4.51 -13.51
C TYR A 221 5.13 4.76 -14.65
N LEU A 222 5.40 4.27 -15.86
CA LEU A 222 4.50 4.42 -17.01
C LEU A 222 3.13 3.79 -16.72
N MET A 223 3.12 2.55 -16.25
CA MET A 223 1.91 1.80 -15.90
C MET A 223 1.07 2.45 -14.79
N ARG A 224 1.69 3.26 -13.92
CA ARG A 224 1.02 3.95 -12.80
C ARG A 224 0.69 5.41 -13.08
N SER A 225 1.16 5.97 -14.21
CA SER A 225 0.92 7.36 -14.60
C SER A 225 0.05 7.51 -15.84
N GLN A 226 -0.10 6.44 -16.63
CA GLN A 226 -0.80 6.42 -17.90
C GLN A 226 -1.60 5.12 -18.04
N SER A 227 -2.74 5.18 -18.73
CA SER A 227 -3.53 3.99 -19.06
C SER A 227 -2.89 3.26 -20.24
N MET A 228 -2.09 2.23 -19.97
CA MET A 228 -1.48 1.36 -20.99
C MET A 228 -1.28 -0.06 -20.47
N SER A 229 -1.01 -1.02 -21.38
CA SER A 229 -0.65 -2.39 -21.03
C SER A 229 0.85 -2.57 -20.76
N VAL A 230 1.22 -3.66 -20.07
CA VAL A 230 2.62 -4.01 -19.84
C VAL A 230 3.39 -4.13 -21.16
N THR A 231 2.77 -4.72 -22.19
CA THR A 231 3.36 -4.84 -23.53
C THR A 231 3.69 -3.48 -24.15
N GLN A 232 2.77 -2.51 -24.04
CA GLN A 232 2.98 -1.16 -24.55
C GLN A 232 4.12 -0.45 -23.81
N ALA A 233 4.17 -0.56 -22.48
CA ALA A 233 5.22 0.04 -21.67
C ALA A 233 6.61 -0.56 -21.97
N ILE A 234 6.71 -1.89 -22.10
CA ILE A 234 7.95 -2.57 -22.53
C ILE A 234 8.40 -2.07 -23.90
N LYS A 235 7.47 -1.94 -24.85
CA LYS A 235 7.78 -1.45 -26.19
C LYS A 235 8.33 -0.03 -26.17
N ILE A 236 7.71 0.88 -25.42
CA ILE A 236 8.17 2.26 -25.25
C ILE A 236 9.62 2.28 -24.72
N PHE A 237 9.92 1.46 -23.71
CA PHE A 237 11.28 1.40 -23.17
C PHE A 237 12.29 0.80 -24.17
N ASN A 238 11.92 -0.26 -24.88
CA ASN A 238 12.77 -0.87 -25.90
C ASN A 238 13.11 0.13 -27.03
N GLU A 239 12.12 0.87 -27.54
CA GLU A 239 12.33 1.87 -28.58
C GLU A 239 13.25 3.01 -28.11
N ALA A 240 13.09 3.46 -26.87
CA ALA A 240 13.91 4.52 -26.31
C ALA A 240 15.32 4.05 -25.92
N ARG A 241 15.49 2.79 -25.53
CA ARG A 241 16.75 2.23 -25.04
C ARG A 241 16.97 0.80 -25.56
N PRO A 242 17.24 0.61 -26.87
CA PRO A 242 17.37 -0.74 -27.43
C PRO A 242 18.50 -1.55 -26.79
N PRO A 243 18.32 -2.87 -26.56
CA PRO A 243 17.13 -3.67 -26.88
C PRO A 243 16.06 -3.66 -25.76
N GLY A 244 16.14 -2.73 -24.82
CA GLY A 244 15.26 -2.64 -23.66
C GLY A 244 15.73 -3.55 -22.53
N ILE A 245 14.78 -4.17 -21.84
CA ILE A 245 15.05 -5.19 -20.83
C ILE A 245 15.35 -6.51 -21.56
N TYR A 246 16.50 -7.10 -21.27
CA TYR A 246 16.99 -8.33 -21.90
C TYR A 246 17.08 -9.52 -20.93
N LYS A 247 16.71 -9.31 -19.66
CA LYS A 247 16.61 -10.36 -18.65
C LYS A 247 15.14 -10.85 -18.58
N PRO A 248 14.83 -12.13 -18.88
CA PRO A 248 13.44 -12.62 -18.99
C PRO A 248 12.63 -12.54 -17.69
N ASP A 249 13.28 -12.80 -16.56
CA ASP A 249 12.72 -12.73 -15.19
C ASP A 249 12.10 -11.35 -14.89
N TYR A 250 12.71 -10.27 -15.39
CA TYR A 250 12.14 -8.93 -15.28
C TYR A 250 10.84 -8.78 -16.07
N ILE A 251 10.80 -9.30 -17.30
CA ILE A 251 9.60 -9.24 -18.13
C ILE A 251 8.47 -10.04 -17.49
N ASP A 252 8.77 -11.25 -17.01
CA ASP A 252 7.80 -12.12 -16.36
C ASP A 252 7.26 -11.52 -15.06
N ALA A 253 8.14 -10.94 -14.24
CA ALA A 253 7.75 -10.23 -13.03
C ALA A 253 6.82 -9.05 -13.31
N LEU A 254 7.04 -8.28 -14.39
CA LEU A 254 6.16 -7.17 -14.77
C LEU A 254 4.75 -7.67 -15.12
N TYR A 255 4.62 -8.71 -15.95
CA TYR A 255 3.31 -9.29 -16.28
C TYR A 255 2.62 -9.87 -15.04
N ALA A 256 3.38 -10.58 -14.20
CA ALA A 256 2.87 -11.14 -12.95
C ALA A 256 2.37 -10.04 -12.01
N PHE A 257 3.15 -8.98 -11.79
CA PHE A 257 2.79 -7.87 -10.92
C PHE A 257 1.50 -7.19 -11.39
N TYR A 258 1.36 -6.89 -12.67
CA TYR A 258 0.17 -6.20 -13.20
C TYR A 258 -1.02 -7.12 -13.50
N HIS A 259 -0.92 -8.41 -13.15
CA HIS A 259 -1.93 -9.44 -13.43
C HIS A 259 -2.31 -9.53 -14.91
N GLU A 260 -1.40 -9.20 -15.81
CA GLU A 260 -1.61 -9.33 -17.26
C GLU A 260 -1.08 -10.69 -17.73
N ARG A 261 -1.72 -11.27 -18.75
CA ARG A 261 -1.18 -12.48 -19.40
C ARG A 261 -0.10 -12.06 -20.38
N ARG A 262 1.11 -12.61 -20.24
CA ARG A 262 2.19 -12.41 -21.22
C ARG A 262 1.76 -12.94 -22.59
N PRO A 263 1.70 -12.09 -23.64
CA PRO A 263 1.40 -12.55 -24.99
C PRO A 263 2.57 -13.33 -25.57
N GLU A 264 2.30 -14.37 -26.37
CA GLU A 264 3.33 -15.21 -27.02
C GLU A 264 4.27 -14.41 -27.94
N MET A 265 3.76 -13.33 -28.55
CA MET A 265 4.54 -12.43 -29.40
C MET A 265 5.61 -11.62 -28.64
N VAL A 266 5.56 -11.58 -27.30
CA VAL A 266 6.54 -10.84 -26.49
C VAL A 266 7.74 -11.72 -26.22
N ILE A 267 8.74 -11.59 -27.10
CA ILE A 267 10.02 -12.29 -27.01
C ILE A 267 11.02 -11.39 -26.28
N CYS A 268 11.66 -11.94 -25.25
CA CYS A 268 12.75 -11.23 -24.56
C CYS A 268 13.98 -11.25 -25.47
N PRO A 269 14.63 -10.10 -25.73
CA PRO A 269 15.82 -10.05 -26.57
C PRO A 269 16.98 -10.81 -25.92
N SER A 270 17.89 -11.33 -26.75
CA SER A 270 19.10 -11.98 -26.25
C SER A 270 20.03 -10.99 -25.56
N THR A 271 20.86 -11.49 -24.65
CA THR A 271 21.89 -10.69 -23.97
C THR A 271 22.75 -9.95 -25.00
N PRO A 272 22.85 -8.61 -24.92
CA PRO A 272 23.61 -7.81 -25.86
C PRO A 272 25.08 -8.21 -25.91
N GLU A 273 25.71 -8.07 -27.09
CA GLU A 273 27.10 -8.49 -27.30
C GLU A 273 28.08 -7.81 -26.34
N TRP A 274 27.87 -6.51 -26.08
CA TRP A 274 28.69 -5.72 -25.16
C TRP A 274 28.63 -6.20 -23.70
N LYS A 275 27.64 -7.03 -23.33
CA LYS A 275 27.52 -7.63 -21.99
C LYS A 275 28.02 -9.06 -21.93
N ARG A 276 28.11 -9.78 -23.06
CA ARG A 276 28.55 -11.18 -23.05
C ARG A 276 29.96 -11.26 -22.46
N SER A 277 30.16 -12.16 -21.50
CA SER A 277 31.49 -12.46 -20.97
C SER A 277 32.41 -12.90 -22.12
N SER A 278 33.63 -12.36 -22.16
CA SER A 278 34.69 -12.80 -23.07
C SER A 278 35.35 -14.10 -22.62
N ASP A 279 35.07 -14.53 -21.39
CA ASP A 279 35.63 -15.75 -20.83
C ASP A 279 34.73 -16.91 -21.25
N LEU A 280 35.35 -17.89 -21.93
CA LEU A 280 34.75 -19.18 -22.22
C LEU A 280 35.20 -20.16 -21.13
N ASP A 281 34.28 -21.00 -20.66
CA ASP A 281 34.61 -22.09 -19.76
C ASP A 281 35.44 -23.17 -20.49
N LEU A 282 35.87 -24.20 -19.75
CA LEU A 282 36.67 -25.30 -20.31
C LEU A 282 35.94 -26.11 -21.40
N ASN A 283 34.65 -25.87 -21.61
CA ASN A 283 33.82 -26.50 -22.63
C ASN A 283 33.55 -25.59 -23.84
N GLY A 284 34.02 -24.33 -23.82
CA GLY A 284 33.78 -23.36 -24.89
C GLY A 284 32.44 -22.63 -24.80
N ASP A 285 31.73 -22.74 -23.67
CA ASP A 285 30.52 -21.99 -23.37
C ASP A 285 30.88 -20.71 -22.60
N ALA A 286 30.13 -19.62 -22.78
CA ALA A 286 30.39 -18.39 -22.02
C ALA A 286 30.24 -18.66 -20.51
N VAL A 287 31.24 -18.30 -19.70
CA VAL A 287 31.17 -18.48 -18.23
C VAL A 287 29.98 -17.69 -17.70
N ALA A 288 29.19 -18.29 -16.79
CA ALA A 288 28.14 -17.58 -16.06
C ALA A 288 28.73 -16.33 -15.39
N ASP A 289 28.12 -15.17 -15.65
CA ASP A 289 28.59 -13.88 -15.14
C ASP A 289 28.71 -13.94 -13.60
N ASP A 290 29.90 -13.63 -13.08
CA ASP A 290 30.05 -13.10 -11.72
C ASP A 290 29.41 -11.70 -11.71
N ASP A 291 28.08 -11.67 -11.66
CA ASP A 291 27.32 -10.42 -11.67
C ASP A 291 27.69 -9.62 -10.41
N ASP A 292 28.34 -8.49 -10.67
CA ASP A 292 28.50 -7.32 -9.80
C ASP A 292 29.02 -7.58 -8.38
N ASP A 293 30.31 -7.26 -8.12
CA ASP A 293 30.95 -6.64 -6.92
C ASP A 293 30.29 -6.74 -5.52
N ASP A 294 29.43 -7.73 -5.25
CA ASP A 294 28.57 -7.84 -4.07
C ASP A 294 28.65 -9.26 -3.52
N GLY A 295 28.78 -9.33 -2.20
CA GLY A 295 29.27 -10.49 -1.47
C GLY A 295 28.46 -11.77 -1.71
N GLY A 296 29.21 -12.87 -1.75
CA GLY A 296 28.76 -14.22 -1.98
C GLY A 296 27.53 -14.65 -1.18
N GLY A 297 26.68 -15.35 -1.89
CA GLY A 297 25.58 -16.17 -1.41
C GLY A 297 24.95 -16.70 -2.68
N GLY A 298 24.77 -18.02 -2.74
CA GLY A 298 24.30 -18.71 -3.93
C GLY A 298 22.97 -18.15 -4.47
N PRO A 299 22.53 -18.64 -5.64
CA PRO A 299 21.29 -18.22 -6.26
C PRO A 299 20.19 -18.26 -5.20
N ALA A 300 19.64 -17.09 -4.87
CA ALA A 300 18.35 -17.04 -4.21
C ALA A 300 17.39 -17.51 -5.30
N ALA A 301 16.98 -18.78 -5.19
CA ALA A 301 15.86 -19.26 -5.96
C ALA A 301 14.76 -18.19 -5.83
N LEU A 302 14.13 -17.87 -6.96
CA LEU A 302 12.79 -17.30 -6.93
C LEU A 302 12.01 -18.07 -5.85
N PRO A 303 11.13 -17.45 -5.05
CA PRO A 303 10.12 -18.24 -4.41
C PRO A 303 9.37 -18.90 -5.56
N GLU A 304 9.74 -20.15 -5.87
CA GLU A 304 8.83 -21.07 -6.51
C GLU A 304 7.55 -20.90 -5.72
N ASN A 305 6.44 -20.71 -6.44
CA ASN A 305 5.13 -20.92 -5.88
C ASN A 305 5.03 -22.41 -5.51
N HIS A 306 5.80 -22.85 -4.52
CA HIS A 306 5.30 -23.82 -3.58
C HIS A 306 4.06 -23.14 -3.00
N GLU A 307 2.90 -23.53 -3.50
CA GLU A 307 1.72 -23.72 -2.68
C GLU A 307 2.10 -24.66 -1.52
N THR A 308 2.99 -24.23 -0.63
CA THR A 308 2.82 -24.55 0.77
C THR A 308 1.48 -23.93 1.11
N ASP A 309 0.50 -24.75 1.46
CA ASP A 309 -0.77 -24.38 2.09
C ASP A 309 -0.48 -23.60 3.38
N ALA A 310 0.08 -22.40 3.23
CA ALA A 310 0.31 -21.47 4.31
C ALA A 310 -1.07 -20.97 4.69
N VAL A 311 -1.55 -21.49 5.82
CA VAL A 311 -2.84 -21.10 6.41
C VAL A 311 -2.88 -19.58 6.49
N LEU A 312 -3.83 -18.98 5.76
CA LEU A 312 -4.01 -17.54 5.76
C LEU A 312 -4.42 -17.10 7.15
N THR A 313 -3.87 -15.98 7.62
CA THR A 313 -4.24 -15.41 8.90
C THR A 313 -4.75 -13.98 8.74
N ASN A 314 -5.72 -13.62 9.58
CA ASN A 314 -6.23 -12.25 9.64
C ASN A 314 -5.14 -11.25 10.12
N ASP A 315 -4.02 -11.75 10.65
CA ASP A 315 -2.92 -10.95 11.15
C ASP A 315 -1.82 -10.69 10.10
N ASP A 316 -1.96 -11.25 8.90
CA ASP A 316 -0.98 -11.11 7.83
C ASP A 316 -0.87 -9.66 7.36
N ILE A 317 0.35 -9.20 7.12
CA ILE A 317 0.60 -7.84 6.62
C ILE A 317 0.35 -7.83 5.11
N LEU A 318 -0.69 -7.11 4.68
CA LEU A 318 -1.08 -7.01 3.28
C LEU A 318 -0.53 -5.74 2.63
N GLY A 319 0.09 -5.91 1.47
CA GLY A 319 0.60 -4.81 0.64
C GLY A 319 1.98 -4.29 1.04
N ASP A 320 2.53 -3.50 0.14
CA ASP A 320 3.89 -2.99 0.20
C ASP A 320 3.96 -1.62 0.89
N GLU A 321 5.07 -1.34 1.55
CA GLU A 321 5.31 -0.04 2.17
C GLU A 321 5.47 1.07 1.12
N ILE A 322 5.07 2.27 1.51
CA ILE A 322 5.15 3.47 0.68
C ILE A 322 6.09 4.52 1.31
N PRO A 323 6.67 5.43 0.52
CA PRO A 323 7.50 6.51 1.04
C PRO A 323 6.79 7.35 2.10
N ARG A 324 7.53 7.75 3.14
CA ARG A 324 6.99 8.52 4.27
C ARG A 324 6.27 9.80 3.82
N ASP A 325 6.85 10.54 2.89
CA ASP A 325 6.25 11.79 2.39
C ASP A 325 4.93 11.54 1.62
N GLN A 326 4.81 10.38 0.95
CA GLN A 326 3.55 9.96 0.32
C GLN A 326 2.50 9.66 1.39
N LEU A 327 2.89 8.90 2.41
CA LEU A 327 2.05 8.53 3.54
C LEU A 327 1.51 9.76 4.29
N GLU A 328 2.35 10.75 4.59
CA GLU A 328 1.90 11.97 5.28
C GLU A 328 0.95 12.83 4.41
N SER A 329 1.18 12.85 3.09
CA SER A 329 0.27 13.51 2.14
C SER A 329 -1.11 12.82 2.13
N MET A 330 -1.13 11.49 2.10
CA MET A 330 -2.38 10.71 2.14
C MET A 330 -3.12 10.84 3.48
N ARG A 331 -2.39 10.89 4.60
CA ARG A 331 -2.98 11.19 5.92
C ARG A 331 -3.64 12.57 5.94
N SER A 332 -2.96 13.56 5.38
CA SER A 332 -3.49 14.92 5.28
C SER A 332 -4.77 14.97 4.44
N PHE A 333 -4.81 14.24 3.32
CA PHE A 333 -6.03 14.06 2.53
C PHE A 333 -7.16 13.46 3.38
N CYS A 334 -6.92 12.33 4.07
CA CYS A 334 -7.95 11.71 4.90
C CYS A 334 -8.51 12.67 5.96
N TYR A 335 -7.67 13.45 6.63
CA TYR A 335 -8.14 14.43 7.61
C TYR A 335 -9.00 15.53 6.99
N GLN A 336 -8.56 16.09 5.85
CA GLN A 336 -9.33 17.11 5.13
C GLN A 336 -10.68 16.58 4.65
N THR A 337 -10.69 15.41 4.03
CA THR A 337 -11.90 14.74 3.53
C THR A 337 -12.90 14.44 4.64
N LEU A 338 -12.40 14.01 5.79
CA LEU A 338 -13.22 13.71 6.96
C LEU A 338 -13.50 14.96 7.81
N LYS A 339 -13.11 16.17 7.37
CA LYS A 339 -13.33 17.43 8.12
C LYS A 339 -12.81 17.37 9.56
N LEU A 340 -11.71 16.63 9.78
CA LEU A 340 -11.06 16.54 11.08
C LEU A 340 -10.11 17.73 11.27
N ASN A 341 -10.24 18.41 12.41
CA ASN A 341 -9.29 19.44 12.80
C ASN A 341 -7.93 18.79 13.09
N LEU A 342 -6.92 19.12 12.29
CA LEU A 342 -5.53 18.75 12.56
C LEU A 342 -5.12 19.35 13.91
N GLY A 343 -5.12 18.55 14.96
CA GLY A 343 -4.55 18.96 16.25
C GLY A 343 -3.09 19.35 16.04
N VAL A 344 -2.76 20.61 16.32
CA VAL A 344 -1.49 21.27 15.96
C VAL A 344 -0.23 20.56 16.50
N ARG A 345 -0.34 19.56 17.39
CA ARG A 345 0.78 18.77 17.93
C ARG A 345 0.41 17.32 18.34
N GLY A 346 -0.50 16.66 17.61
CA GLY A 346 -0.90 15.27 17.91
C GLY A 346 -0.23 14.24 17.00
N HIS A 347 0.08 13.04 17.52
CA HIS A 347 0.33 11.87 16.66
C HIS A 347 -0.90 11.63 15.78
N ALA A 348 -0.69 11.32 14.49
CA ALA A 348 -1.79 11.06 13.56
C ALA A 348 -2.61 9.83 14.04
N GLN A 349 -3.85 10.06 14.45
CA GLN A 349 -4.79 9.03 14.88
C GLN A 349 -5.63 8.52 13.71
N PHE A 350 -5.88 7.21 13.70
CA PHE A 350 -6.79 6.56 12.76
C PHE A 350 -8.20 7.18 12.83
N PRO A 351 -8.80 7.58 11.70
CA PRO A 351 -10.02 8.38 11.73
C PRO A 351 -11.31 7.55 11.77
N GLY A 352 -11.28 6.25 11.47
CA GLY A 352 -12.50 5.43 11.41
C GLY A 352 -13.21 5.30 12.76
N SER A 353 -14.55 5.33 12.76
CA SER A 353 -15.37 5.17 13.97
C SER A 353 -15.26 3.77 14.59
N HIS A 354 -15.36 3.67 15.92
CA HIS A 354 -15.35 2.39 16.62
C HIS A 354 -16.76 2.04 17.14
N PRO A 355 -17.22 0.79 16.96
CA PRO A 355 -18.52 0.37 17.48
C PRO A 355 -18.48 0.27 19.01
N VAL A 356 -19.59 0.59 19.67
CA VAL A 356 -19.78 0.45 21.12
C VAL A 356 -20.49 -0.87 21.41
N SER A 357 -20.14 -1.57 22.49
CA SER A 357 -20.84 -2.81 22.86
C SER A 357 -22.31 -2.54 23.21
N LEU A 358 -23.22 -3.36 22.69
CA LEU A 358 -24.63 -3.31 23.09
C LEU A 358 -24.76 -3.87 24.51
N ASN A 359 -25.35 -3.10 25.42
CA ASN A 359 -25.62 -3.48 26.80
C ASN A 359 -27.08 -3.20 27.17
N ARG A 360 -27.50 -3.56 28.39
CA ARG A 360 -28.90 -3.36 28.83
C ARG A 360 -29.30 -1.88 28.84
N ASP A 361 -28.36 -0.99 29.12
CA ASP A 361 -28.60 0.44 29.28
C ASP A 361 -28.84 1.14 27.93
N ASN A 362 -28.14 0.69 26.88
CA ASN A 362 -28.24 1.27 25.53
C ASN A 362 -29.23 0.52 24.62
N LEU A 363 -29.77 -0.62 25.04
CA LEU A 363 -30.76 -1.40 24.28
C LEU A 363 -32.01 -0.59 23.90
N GLN A 364 -32.43 0.34 24.77
CA GLN A 364 -33.60 1.19 24.53
C GLN A 364 -33.44 2.06 23.27
N LEU A 365 -32.20 2.37 22.86
CA LEU A 365 -31.93 3.20 21.69
C LEU A 365 -32.36 2.52 20.39
N LEU A 366 -32.32 1.17 20.34
CA LEU A 366 -32.84 0.41 19.19
C LEU A 366 -34.34 0.62 18.98
N ARG A 367 -35.08 1.10 19.98
CA ARG A 367 -36.51 1.45 19.87
C ARG A 367 -36.75 2.90 19.45
N GLN A 368 -35.73 3.76 19.58
CA GLN A 368 -35.85 5.21 19.37
C GLN A 368 -35.39 5.65 17.97
N ARG A 369 -34.57 4.84 17.28
CA ARG A 369 -34.05 5.15 15.95
C ARG A 369 -34.23 3.98 14.99
N TYR A 370 -34.20 4.28 13.70
CA TYR A 370 -34.18 3.26 12.66
C TYR A 370 -32.76 2.75 12.44
N TYR A 371 -32.55 1.46 12.65
CA TYR A 371 -31.27 0.78 12.41
C TYR A 371 -31.36 -0.21 11.25
N TYR A 372 -30.27 -0.31 10.52
CA TYR A 372 -29.90 -1.53 9.82
C TYR A 372 -29.09 -2.44 10.74
N ALA A 373 -29.16 -3.74 10.49
CA ALA A 373 -28.34 -4.76 11.11
C ALA A 373 -27.49 -5.48 10.04
N THR A 374 -26.29 -5.87 10.41
CA THR A 374 -25.41 -6.77 9.64
C THR A 374 -24.70 -7.74 10.59
N TRP A 375 -23.99 -8.72 10.07
CA TRP A 375 -23.20 -9.63 10.91
C TRP A 375 -21.86 -8.99 11.31
N LYS A 376 -21.39 -9.30 12.51
CA LYS A 376 -20.02 -9.01 12.94
C LYS A 376 -19.12 -10.11 12.37
N ALA A 377 -18.26 -9.77 11.41
CA ALA A 377 -17.33 -10.75 10.86
C ALA A 377 -16.12 -10.85 11.80
N ASP A 378 -15.46 -12.01 11.83
CA ASP A 378 -14.14 -12.13 12.44
C ASP A 378 -13.06 -11.81 11.39
N GLY A 379 -12.85 -10.51 11.18
CA GLY A 379 -11.87 -10.00 10.22
C GLY A 379 -10.93 -8.97 10.81
N THR A 380 -10.07 -8.42 9.95
CA THR A 380 -9.22 -7.27 10.27
C THR A 380 -9.74 -6.04 9.54
N ARG A 381 -10.08 -5.00 10.30
CA ARG A 381 -10.57 -3.74 9.73
C ARG A 381 -9.46 -3.04 8.95
N TYR A 382 -9.79 -2.61 7.74
CA TYR A 382 -8.99 -1.69 6.95
C TYR A 382 -9.89 -0.59 6.39
N MET A 383 -9.36 0.62 6.23
CA MET A 383 -9.90 1.52 5.21
C MET A 383 -9.14 1.28 3.91
N MET A 384 -9.73 1.63 2.77
CA MET A 384 -9.05 1.56 1.48
C MET A 384 -9.14 2.90 0.77
N LEU A 385 -8.00 3.45 0.37
CA LEU A 385 -7.91 4.62 -0.48
C LEU A 385 -7.55 4.17 -1.91
N ILE A 386 -8.41 4.48 -2.87
CA ILE A 386 -8.20 4.21 -4.28
C ILE A 386 -7.80 5.51 -4.97
N THR A 387 -6.67 5.50 -5.66
CA THR A 387 -6.13 6.62 -6.45
C THR A 387 -5.83 6.17 -7.88
N VAL A 388 -5.38 7.11 -8.73
CA VAL A 388 -5.05 6.81 -10.13
C VAL A 388 -3.79 5.96 -10.26
N ASP A 389 -2.88 6.03 -9.29
CA ASP A 389 -1.60 5.33 -9.27
C ASP A 389 -1.64 3.99 -8.51
N GLY A 390 -2.75 3.70 -7.81
CA GLY A 390 -2.95 2.41 -7.16
C GLY A 390 -4.01 2.41 -6.06
N CYS A 391 -4.02 1.31 -5.30
CA CYS A 391 -4.89 1.12 -4.14
C CYS A 391 -4.06 1.01 -2.88
N TYR A 392 -4.56 1.56 -1.78
CA TYR A 392 -3.84 1.62 -0.51
C TYR A 392 -4.74 1.13 0.62
N LEU A 393 -4.32 0.08 1.31
CA LEU A 393 -4.93 -0.36 2.56
C LEU A 393 -4.41 0.52 3.71
N ILE A 394 -5.32 0.90 4.59
CA ILE A 394 -5.06 1.74 5.74
C ILE A 394 -5.40 0.95 7.00
N ASP A 395 -4.38 0.63 7.79
CA ASP A 395 -4.54 -0.11 9.04
C ASP A 395 -4.97 0.80 10.21
N ARG A 396 -5.25 0.20 11.37
CA ARG A 396 -5.62 0.92 12.60
C ARG A 396 -4.49 1.74 13.21
N SER A 397 -3.24 1.52 12.78
CA SER A 397 -2.09 2.37 13.12
C SER A 397 -1.94 3.55 12.15
N PHE A 398 -2.91 3.72 11.25
CA PHE A 398 -2.96 4.74 10.21
C PHE A 398 -1.75 4.69 9.28
N ASN A 399 -1.23 3.49 9.02
CA ASN A 399 -0.20 3.23 8.02
C ASN A 399 -0.87 2.84 6.70
N PHE A 400 -0.22 3.25 5.60
CA PHE A 400 -0.70 3.00 4.25
C PHE A 400 0.20 1.94 3.60
N ARG A 401 -0.43 0.91 3.03
CA ARG A 401 0.26 -0.14 2.27
C ARG A 401 -0.35 -0.26 0.89
N ARG A 402 0.49 -0.21 -0.14
CA ARG A 402 0.05 -0.31 -1.54
C ARG A 402 -0.32 -1.74 -1.87
N VAL A 403 -1.45 -1.94 -2.53
CA VAL A 403 -1.88 -3.22 -3.08
C VAL A 403 -2.16 -3.07 -4.57
N GLN A 404 -1.80 -4.09 -5.35
CA GLN A 404 -2.00 -4.08 -6.79
C GLN A 404 -3.39 -4.63 -7.11
N MET A 405 -4.34 -3.73 -7.33
CA MET A 405 -5.73 -4.03 -7.64
C MET A 405 -6.29 -3.01 -8.61
N ARG A 406 -7.28 -3.42 -9.38
CA ARG A 406 -7.90 -2.57 -10.41
C ARG A 406 -9.31 -2.13 -10.01
N PHE A 407 -9.61 -0.84 -10.00
CA PHE A 407 -10.95 -0.31 -9.68
C PHE A 407 -11.44 0.64 -10.79
N PRO A 408 -12.15 0.12 -11.80
CA PRO A 408 -12.70 0.94 -12.86
C PRO A 408 -13.79 1.86 -12.30
N ALA A 409 -13.81 3.13 -12.72
CA ALA A 409 -14.87 4.07 -12.38
C ALA A 409 -16.04 3.95 -13.35
N ARG A 410 -17.24 4.26 -12.86
CA ARG A 410 -18.45 4.32 -13.67
C ARG A 410 -18.34 5.42 -14.74
N HIS A 411 -18.73 5.10 -15.97
CA HIS A 411 -18.80 6.08 -17.07
C HIS A 411 -20.25 6.41 -17.43
N PRO A 412 -20.60 7.69 -17.71
CA PRO A 412 -21.99 8.11 -17.88
C PRO A 412 -22.68 7.59 -19.14
N ASN A 413 -21.95 7.39 -20.24
CA ASN A 413 -22.54 7.18 -21.58
C ASN A 413 -22.14 5.87 -22.29
N GLU A 414 -21.18 5.11 -21.75
CA GLU A 414 -20.74 3.82 -22.28
C GLU A 414 -20.28 3.01 -21.07
N GLY A 415 -20.74 1.78 -20.86
CA GLY A 415 -20.67 1.05 -19.59
C GLY A 415 -19.28 0.75 -19.00
N ILE A 416 -18.17 1.29 -19.53
CA ILE A 416 -16.81 1.10 -19.02
C ILE A 416 -16.09 2.44 -19.02
N GLY A 417 -15.63 2.90 -17.86
CA GLY A 417 -14.70 4.01 -17.79
C GLY A 417 -13.28 3.53 -17.97
N GLU A 418 -12.56 4.04 -18.98
CA GLU A 418 -11.08 4.04 -19.00
C GLU A 418 -10.47 4.78 -17.79
N ARG A 419 -11.32 5.44 -16.98
CA ARG A 419 -10.95 6.19 -15.79
C ARG A 419 -10.93 5.27 -14.58
N THR A 420 -9.82 5.30 -13.86
CA THR A 420 -9.71 4.74 -12.51
C THR A 420 -10.24 5.76 -11.51
N HIS A 421 -10.78 5.29 -10.38
CA HIS A 421 -11.12 6.18 -9.28
C HIS A 421 -9.92 7.03 -8.83
N HIS A 422 -10.18 8.24 -8.36
CA HIS A 422 -9.13 9.10 -7.83
C HIS A 422 -9.52 9.67 -6.46
N PHE A 423 -8.84 9.24 -5.40
CA PHE A 423 -9.17 9.63 -4.02
C PHE A 423 -10.61 9.23 -3.63
N THR A 424 -10.95 7.96 -3.85
CA THR A 424 -12.16 7.32 -3.29
C THR A 424 -11.76 6.59 -2.00
N LEU A 425 -12.44 6.87 -0.90
CA LEU A 425 -12.11 6.35 0.44
C LEU A 425 -13.23 5.44 0.95
N LEU A 426 -12.88 4.19 1.25
CA LEU A 426 -13.78 3.10 1.64
C LEU A 426 -13.48 2.61 3.07
N ASP A 427 -14.51 2.17 3.80
CA ASP A 427 -14.36 1.52 5.11
C ASP A 427 -14.86 0.08 5.03
N GLY A 428 -14.07 -0.85 5.53
CA GLY A 428 -14.35 -2.28 5.37
C GLY A 428 -13.56 -3.18 6.29
N GLU A 429 -13.77 -4.47 6.07
CA GLU A 429 -13.24 -5.55 6.89
C GLU A 429 -12.70 -6.65 6.00
N MET A 430 -11.43 -7.01 6.21
CA MET A 430 -10.79 -8.13 5.54
C MET A 430 -11.12 -9.42 6.28
N VAL A 431 -11.75 -10.37 5.61
CA VAL A 431 -12.06 -11.70 6.12
C VAL A 431 -11.35 -12.78 5.31
N ILE A 432 -11.28 -13.98 5.87
CA ILE A 432 -10.80 -15.17 5.17
C ILE A 432 -11.99 -16.10 4.99
N ASP A 433 -12.37 -16.31 3.73
CA ASP A 433 -13.36 -17.30 3.34
C ASP A 433 -12.69 -18.67 3.20
N THR A 434 -13.31 -19.71 3.72
CA THR A 434 -12.94 -21.10 3.47
C THR A 434 -14.00 -21.72 2.57
N LEU A 435 -13.61 -22.13 1.35
CA LEU A 435 -14.53 -22.75 0.40
C LEU A 435 -14.93 -24.15 0.90
N PRO A 436 -16.23 -24.47 1.03
CA PRO A 436 -16.67 -25.73 1.62
C PRO A 436 -16.12 -26.97 0.91
N ASP A 437 -16.07 -26.93 -0.42
CA ASP A 437 -15.73 -28.10 -1.25
C ASP A 437 -14.23 -28.37 -1.34
N SER A 438 -13.41 -27.32 -1.39
CA SER A 438 -11.96 -27.43 -1.60
C SER A 438 -11.12 -27.17 -0.36
N GLN A 439 -11.74 -26.67 0.73
CA GLN A 439 -11.05 -26.11 1.91
C GLN A 439 -10.04 -25.00 1.58
N LYS A 440 -10.06 -24.50 0.34
CA LYS A 440 -9.20 -23.41 -0.10
C LYS A 440 -9.60 -22.13 0.60
N GLN A 441 -8.61 -21.45 1.17
CA GLN A 441 -8.79 -20.16 1.80
C GLN A 441 -8.59 -19.02 0.80
N GLU A 442 -9.49 -18.04 0.80
CA GLU A 442 -9.38 -16.83 -0.01
C GLU A 442 -9.68 -15.59 0.85
N ARG A 443 -8.91 -14.52 0.65
CA ARG A 443 -9.20 -13.24 1.32
C ARG A 443 -10.33 -12.50 0.61
N ARG A 444 -11.21 -11.88 1.39
CA ARG A 444 -12.29 -11.03 0.90
C ARG A 444 -12.38 -9.75 1.72
N TYR A 445 -12.35 -8.62 1.03
CA TYR A 445 -12.61 -7.31 1.61
C TYR A 445 -14.10 -6.97 1.52
N LEU A 446 -14.76 -6.92 2.68
CA LEU A 446 -16.16 -6.57 2.85
C LEU A 446 -16.29 -5.06 3.11
N ILE A 447 -16.71 -4.31 2.10
CA ILE A 447 -16.89 -2.85 2.22
C ILE A 447 -18.26 -2.57 2.83
N TYR A 448 -18.31 -1.86 3.95
CA TYR A 448 -19.57 -1.52 4.60
C TYR A 448 -19.89 -0.02 4.59
N ASP A 449 -18.95 0.85 4.22
CA ASP A 449 -19.21 2.28 3.99
C ASP A 449 -18.23 2.92 2.99
N MET A 450 -18.56 4.13 2.56
CA MET A 450 -17.77 4.98 1.69
C MET A 450 -17.82 6.43 2.19
N MET A 451 -16.65 7.03 2.39
CA MET A 451 -16.51 8.38 2.97
C MET A 451 -16.21 9.44 1.91
N ALA A 452 -15.60 9.03 0.79
CA ALA A 452 -15.36 9.91 -0.34
C ALA A 452 -15.41 9.14 -1.66
N ILE A 453 -15.81 9.84 -2.71
CA ILE A 453 -15.82 9.35 -4.08
C ILE A 453 -15.16 10.38 -4.98
N ASN A 454 -14.12 9.97 -5.71
CA ASN A 454 -13.45 10.82 -6.69
C ASN A 454 -13.12 12.23 -6.14
N THR A 455 -12.39 12.32 -5.01
CA THR A 455 -12.05 13.54 -4.23
C THR A 455 -13.17 14.20 -3.44
N VAL A 456 -14.44 13.88 -3.73
CA VAL A 456 -15.59 14.51 -3.08
C VAL A 456 -15.93 13.78 -1.77
N SER A 457 -15.90 14.52 -0.66
CA SER A 457 -16.37 14.01 0.63
C SER A 457 -17.88 13.83 0.63
N ILE A 458 -18.34 12.68 1.14
CA ILE A 458 -19.77 12.34 1.25
C ILE A 458 -20.16 11.97 2.67
N VAL A 459 -19.32 12.29 3.66
CA VAL A 459 -19.54 11.94 5.08
C VAL A 459 -20.85 12.49 5.64
N GLU A 460 -21.31 13.65 5.16
CA GLU A 460 -22.56 14.31 5.59
C GLU A 460 -23.83 13.77 4.90
N ARG A 461 -23.69 12.80 3.98
CA ARG A 461 -24.85 12.14 3.39
C ARG A 461 -25.37 11.06 4.33
N PRO A 462 -26.68 10.79 4.40
CA PRO A 462 -27.21 9.66 5.16
C PRO A 462 -26.57 8.32 4.76
N PHE A 463 -26.37 7.41 5.72
CA PHE A 463 -25.76 6.09 5.49
C PHE A 463 -26.38 5.32 4.32
N TYR A 464 -27.71 5.30 4.20
CA TYR A 464 -28.39 4.57 3.12
C TYR A 464 -28.00 5.09 1.71
N GLU A 465 -27.74 6.39 1.57
CA GLU A 465 -27.28 6.97 0.30
C GLU A 465 -25.85 6.53 0.01
N ARG A 466 -24.94 6.65 0.99
CA ARG A 466 -23.54 6.23 0.84
C ARG A 466 -23.44 4.75 0.49
N TRP A 467 -24.25 3.92 1.14
CA TRP A 467 -24.33 2.47 0.87
C TRP A 467 -24.86 2.15 -0.53
N LYS A 468 -25.87 2.88 -1.02
CA LYS A 468 -26.37 2.74 -2.41
C LYS A 468 -25.34 3.22 -3.43
N MET A 469 -24.64 4.32 -3.15
CA MET A 469 -23.56 4.84 -3.99
C MET A 469 -22.41 3.83 -4.09
N LEU A 470 -22.03 3.19 -2.98
CA LEU A 470 -20.99 2.16 -2.95
C LEU A 470 -21.29 1.03 -3.95
N GLU A 471 -22.53 0.53 -4.01
CA GLU A 471 -22.92 -0.48 -4.98
C GLU A 471 -22.77 0.03 -6.42
N LYS A 472 -23.36 1.20 -6.71
CA LYS A 472 -23.46 1.75 -8.07
C LYS A 472 -22.13 2.23 -8.64
N GLU A 473 -21.26 2.78 -7.79
CA GLU A 473 -20.06 3.49 -8.23
C GLU A 473 -18.78 2.66 -8.10
N VAL A 474 -18.75 1.63 -7.25
CA VAL A 474 -17.54 0.82 -6.99
C VAL A 474 -17.76 -0.65 -7.33
N ILE A 475 -18.85 -1.26 -6.85
CA ILE A 475 -19.07 -2.70 -6.99
C ILE A 475 -19.55 -3.07 -8.40
N GLU A 476 -20.59 -2.39 -8.89
CA GLU A 476 -21.16 -2.66 -10.22
C GLU A 476 -20.13 -2.47 -11.35
N PRO A 477 -19.37 -1.36 -11.42
CA PRO A 477 -18.36 -1.17 -12.48
C PRO A 477 -17.29 -2.26 -12.47
N ARG A 478 -16.80 -2.63 -11.29
CA ARG A 478 -15.80 -3.70 -11.12
C ARG A 478 -16.34 -5.05 -11.58
N ASN A 479 -17.56 -5.40 -11.17
CA ASN A 479 -18.19 -6.68 -11.54
C ASN A 479 -18.47 -6.74 -13.05
N TYR A 480 -18.93 -5.64 -13.63
CA TYR A 480 -19.19 -5.52 -15.07
C TYR A 480 -17.90 -5.69 -15.89
N GLU A 481 -16.82 -4.99 -15.53
CA GLU A 481 -15.53 -5.13 -16.22
C GLU A 481 -14.99 -6.57 -16.08
N ARG A 482 -15.04 -7.15 -14.87
CA ARG A 482 -14.63 -8.54 -14.63
C ARG A 482 -15.41 -9.52 -15.51
N GLN A 483 -16.73 -9.37 -15.62
CA GLN A 483 -17.56 -10.24 -16.44
C GLN A 483 -17.25 -10.10 -17.93
N ASN A 484 -17.07 -8.88 -18.42
CA ASN A 484 -16.69 -8.61 -19.80
C ASN A 484 -15.32 -9.21 -20.15
N ILE A 485 -14.34 -9.09 -19.24
CA ILE A 485 -13.01 -9.69 -19.42
C ILE A 485 -13.09 -11.22 -19.40
N TYR A 486 -13.85 -11.80 -18.48
CA TYR A 486 -14.03 -13.26 -18.41
C TYR A 486 -14.67 -13.84 -19.67
N GLN A 487 -15.59 -13.10 -20.30
CA GLN A 487 -16.22 -13.49 -21.57
C GLN A 487 -15.35 -13.18 -22.80
N SER A 488 -14.29 -12.39 -22.65
CA SER A 488 -13.36 -12.06 -23.73
C SER A 488 -12.52 -13.28 -24.13
N ARG A 489 -12.31 -13.46 -25.43
CA ARG A 489 -11.40 -14.50 -25.96
C ARG A 489 -9.93 -14.26 -25.57
N ASN A 490 -9.57 -13.01 -25.33
CA ASN A 490 -8.22 -12.62 -24.93
C ASN A 490 -8.31 -11.68 -23.71
N PRO A 491 -8.43 -12.22 -22.49
CA PRO A 491 -8.52 -11.41 -21.29
C PRO A 491 -7.18 -10.71 -21.04
N TYR A 492 -7.20 -9.38 -21.03
CA TYR A 492 -5.99 -8.60 -20.82
C TYR A 492 -5.57 -8.53 -19.34
N TYR A 493 -6.51 -8.71 -18.41
CA TYR A 493 -6.29 -8.61 -16.96
C TYR A 493 -6.88 -9.82 -16.22
N ARG A 494 -6.21 -10.29 -15.17
CA ARG A 494 -6.60 -11.47 -14.38
C ARG A 494 -7.05 -11.07 -12.98
N TYR A 495 -8.36 -10.95 -12.79
CA TYR A 495 -8.98 -10.66 -11.49
C TYR A 495 -8.78 -11.77 -10.45
N ASP A 496 -8.52 -12.99 -10.90
CA ASP A 496 -8.24 -14.16 -10.05
C ASP A 496 -6.87 -14.10 -9.36
N LEU A 497 -5.94 -13.29 -9.86
CA LEU A 497 -4.62 -13.09 -9.26
C LEU A 497 -4.56 -11.94 -8.27
N GLU A 498 -5.65 -11.18 -8.12
CA GLU A 498 -5.67 -10.11 -7.12
C GLU A 498 -5.53 -10.66 -5.70
N PRO A 499 -4.88 -9.91 -4.79
CA PRO A 499 -4.56 -10.39 -3.44
C PRO A 499 -5.80 -10.72 -2.59
N PHE A 500 -6.97 -10.17 -2.95
CA PHE A 500 -8.25 -10.46 -2.30
C PHE A 500 -9.43 -10.07 -3.20
N ARG A 501 -10.58 -10.71 -2.97
CA ARG A 501 -11.84 -10.33 -3.62
C ARG A 501 -12.49 -9.15 -2.91
N VAL A 502 -13.33 -8.40 -3.62
CA VAL A 502 -14.05 -7.26 -3.07
C VAL A 502 -15.55 -7.52 -3.13
N ARG A 503 -16.27 -7.21 -2.04
CA ARG A 503 -17.73 -7.33 -1.97
C ARG A 503 -18.29 -6.23 -1.06
N ARG A 504 -19.48 -5.70 -1.38
CA ARG A 504 -20.24 -4.88 -0.44
C ARG A 504 -20.85 -5.74 0.66
N LYS A 505 -20.75 -5.28 1.91
CA LYS A 505 -21.41 -5.89 3.06
C LYS A 505 -22.91 -5.58 3.02
N ASP A 506 -23.70 -6.62 3.18
CA ASP A 506 -25.16 -6.52 3.15
C ASP A 506 -25.71 -6.08 4.52
N PHE A 507 -26.79 -5.32 4.47
CA PHE A 507 -27.49 -4.75 5.62
C PHE A 507 -28.99 -5.04 5.49
N TRP A 508 -29.62 -5.34 6.62
CA TRP A 508 -31.03 -5.70 6.70
C TRP A 508 -31.76 -4.86 7.73
N LEU A 509 -33.07 -4.70 7.58
CA LEU A 509 -33.90 -4.06 8.60
C LEU A 509 -33.91 -4.90 9.89
N LEU A 510 -34.10 -4.25 11.04
CA LEU A 510 -34.16 -4.91 12.35
C LEU A 510 -35.16 -6.08 12.40
N SER A 511 -36.29 -5.97 11.69
CA SER A 511 -37.30 -7.04 11.60
C SER A 511 -36.77 -8.35 11.00
N THR A 512 -35.65 -8.30 10.27
CA THR A 512 -35.06 -9.44 9.56
C THR A 512 -33.92 -10.11 10.36
N VAL A 513 -33.53 -9.55 11.51
CA VAL A 513 -32.39 -10.03 12.32
C VAL A 513 -32.49 -11.52 12.66
N ASN A 514 -33.69 -12.01 13.00
CA ASN A 514 -33.90 -13.43 13.30
C ASN A 514 -33.52 -14.35 12.11
N LYS A 515 -33.83 -13.93 10.88
CA LYS A 515 -33.44 -14.67 9.67
C LYS A 515 -31.93 -14.57 9.42
N VAL A 516 -31.34 -13.39 9.67
CA VAL A 516 -29.89 -13.20 9.53
C VAL A 516 -29.14 -14.15 10.46
N LEU A 517 -29.54 -14.23 11.74
CA LEU A 517 -28.92 -15.10 12.73
C LEU A 517 -29.09 -16.59 12.42
N LYS A 518 -30.30 -17.02 12.03
CA LYS A 518 -30.64 -18.45 11.89
C LYS A 518 -30.36 -19.03 10.51
N GLU A 519 -30.40 -18.22 9.46
CA GLU A 519 -30.30 -18.70 8.08
C GLU A 519 -29.06 -18.17 7.36
N PHE A 520 -28.70 -16.89 7.52
CA PHE A 520 -27.61 -16.28 6.76
C PHE A 520 -26.23 -16.56 7.37
N ILE A 521 -26.05 -16.26 8.67
CA ILE A 521 -24.76 -16.44 9.36
C ILE A 521 -24.24 -17.89 9.26
N PRO A 522 -25.07 -18.94 9.48
CA PRO A 522 -24.61 -20.32 9.35
C PRO A 522 -24.18 -20.73 7.92
N ARG A 523 -24.53 -19.93 6.90
CA ARG A 523 -24.15 -20.17 5.50
C ARG A 523 -22.93 -19.35 5.06
N LEU A 524 -22.34 -18.56 5.95
CA LEU A 524 -21.15 -17.78 5.65
C LEU A 524 -19.94 -18.71 5.49
N SER A 525 -19.08 -18.37 4.54
CA SER A 525 -17.79 -19.03 4.31
C SER A 525 -16.68 -18.53 5.24
N HIS A 526 -16.97 -17.55 6.09
CA HIS A 526 -16.06 -16.95 7.04
C HIS A 526 -16.71 -16.90 8.43
N GLU A 527 -15.88 -16.82 9.48
CA GLU A 527 -16.38 -16.73 10.85
C GLU A 527 -17.12 -15.42 11.13
N ALA A 528 -18.22 -15.51 11.86
CA ALA A 528 -19.00 -14.39 12.32
C ALA A 528 -19.44 -14.63 13.77
N ASP A 529 -19.13 -13.70 14.66
CA ASP A 529 -19.31 -13.88 16.10
C ASP A 529 -20.43 -13.00 16.68
N GLY A 530 -21.25 -12.38 15.82
CA GLY A 530 -22.21 -11.40 16.30
C GLY A 530 -23.02 -10.63 15.27
N LEU A 531 -23.64 -9.55 15.75
CA LEU A 531 -24.34 -8.55 14.93
C LEU A 531 -23.73 -7.17 15.13
N VAL A 532 -23.86 -6.33 14.10
CA VAL A 532 -23.56 -4.91 14.14
C VAL A 532 -24.81 -4.13 13.72
N PHE A 533 -25.20 -3.13 14.52
CA PHE A 533 -26.37 -2.28 14.26
C PHE A 533 -25.94 -0.88 13.88
N ARG A 534 -26.48 -0.33 12.80
CA ARG A 534 -26.12 0.99 12.28
C ARG A 534 -27.35 1.86 12.00
N VAL A 535 -27.36 3.10 12.48
CA VAL A 535 -28.48 4.03 12.21
C VAL A 535 -28.56 4.38 10.72
N ILE A 536 -29.78 4.35 10.16
CA ILE A 536 -30.03 4.53 8.71
C ILE A 536 -29.76 5.97 8.24
N GLY A 537 -30.22 6.95 9.02
CA GLY A 537 -30.26 8.36 8.62
C GLY A 537 -29.05 9.18 9.03
N GLU A 538 -28.00 8.56 9.55
CA GLU A 538 -26.87 9.29 10.14
C GLU A 538 -25.68 9.45 9.19
N ASP A 539 -24.97 10.56 9.43
CA ASP A 539 -23.69 10.90 8.83
C ASP A 539 -22.60 9.87 9.20
N TYR A 540 -21.46 9.95 8.54
CA TYR A 540 -20.31 9.12 8.88
C TYR A 540 -19.65 9.69 10.14
N TRP A 541 -19.62 8.90 11.20
CA TRP A 541 -18.96 9.28 12.46
C TRP A 541 -17.46 9.00 12.40
N ILE A 542 -16.69 9.89 13.00
CA ILE A 542 -15.24 9.94 12.92
C ILE A 542 -14.69 10.02 14.36
N MET A 543 -13.60 9.28 14.63
CA MET A 543 -12.94 9.18 15.95
C MET A 543 -13.81 8.60 17.09
N ASN A 544 -13.20 8.50 18.28
CA ASN A 544 -13.70 7.86 19.51
C ASN A 544 -14.88 8.57 20.22
N LEU A 545 -15.71 9.33 19.52
CA LEU A 545 -16.95 9.82 20.11
C LEU A 545 -17.87 8.61 20.32
N LYS A 546 -18.10 8.23 21.59
CA LYS A 546 -18.97 7.10 21.99
C LYS A 546 -20.23 7.08 21.14
N SER A 547 -20.29 6.15 20.21
CA SER A 547 -21.39 6.07 19.25
C SER A 547 -22.53 5.27 19.87
N PHE A 548 -23.63 5.96 20.15
CA PHE A 548 -24.96 5.36 20.33
C PHE A 548 -25.56 4.87 18.99
N SER A 549 -24.78 4.92 17.91
CA SER A 549 -25.21 4.73 16.52
C SER A 549 -24.66 3.46 15.87
N LEU A 550 -23.62 2.87 16.45
CA LEU A 550 -22.99 1.64 15.97
C LEU A 550 -22.79 0.68 17.15
N PHE A 551 -23.67 -0.31 17.26
CA PHE A 551 -23.60 -1.31 18.32
C PHE A 551 -23.09 -2.63 17.80
N TYR A 552 -22.39 -3.41 18.64
CA TYR A 552 -22.16 -4.82 18.35
C TYR A 552 -22.58 -5.73 19.50
N PHE A 553 -23.00 -6.94 19.15
CA PHE A 553 -23.39 -8.01 20.07
C PHE A 553 -22.62 -9.28 19.72
N THR A 554 -21.92 -9.88 20.69
CA THR A 554 -21.24 -11.18 20.51
C THR A 554 -22.04 -12.32 21.13
N ASN A 555 -22.14 -13.45 20.40
CA ASN A 555 -23.00 -14.58 20.78
C ASN A 555 -22.51 -15.36 22.03
N SER A 556 -21.33 -15.04 22.57
CA SER A 556 -20.72 -15.70 23.74
C SER A 556 -21.44 -15.46 25.08
N LEU A 557 -22.63 -14.84 25.06
CA LEU A 557 -23.48 -14.57 26.22
C LEU A 557 -24.84 -15.28 26.17
N VAL A 558 -25.08 -16.11 25.16
CA VAL A 558 -26.33 -16.91 25.04
C VAL A 558 -25.99 -18.33 24.57
N MET A 559 -25.25 -19.06 25.41
CA MET A 559 -25.48 -20.48 25.64
C MET A 559 -25.50 -20.71 27.14
#